data_AF-A0A3N4I5W8-F1
#
_entry.id   AF-A0A3N4I5W8-F1
#
_cell.length_a   1.000
_cell.length_b   1.000
_cell.length_c   1.000
_cell.angle_alpha   90.00
_cell.angle_beta   90.00
_cell.angle_gamma   90.00
#
_symmetry.space_group_name_H-M   'P 1'
#
loop_
_entity.id
_entity.type
_entity.pdbx_description
1 polymer ?
#
loop_
_entity_poly.entity_id
_entity_poly.type
_entity_poly.pdbx_seq_one_letter_code
_entity_poly.pdbx_strand_id
1 'polypeptide(L)'
;MTPDKSFNPRCRWCKVDFDDPSDKELHSLSVHHNKVLNAYNNETDTELDVNVFRSANYRFHCAVEGCNYSEIDQRAFKKHCADHPQPLVFKPQVLSAAIELNPTGHSFVKYQYQCELALPEASSQRSSVETTSKDDDSEKAPPNTSHKSSEETPSVHESAPTEPERVAASVTINTSPQPEQTPTPAPEAASITITPARSTAARSRKSTKQPATKASVEAHTMMRRSSTTMTPQLPVTPQLKRKAENSEIDEMKATLRAKYQKNLFEETMMAMEDLNADLDESDRKKERMTAYFKKSMDMLDKLGDGI
;
A
#
# COMPACT_ATOMS: atom_id res chain seq x y z
N MET A 1 -37.63 -14.94 20.96
CA MET A 1 -36.40 -15.45 20.36
C MET A 1 -36.68 -15.68 18.89
N THR A 2 -36.29 -14.76 18.02
CA THR A 2 -36.36 -14.99 16.57
C THR A 2 -35.34 -16.05 16.22
N PRO A 3 -35.68 -17.06 15.40
CA PRO A 3 -34.73 -18.07 14.97
C PRO A 3 -33.52 -17.36 14.39
N ASP A 4 -32.36 -17.72 14.91
CA ASP A 4 -31.07 -17.21 14.48
C ASP A 4 -31.01 -17.39 12.95
N LYS A 5 -30.82 -16.30 12.21
CA LYS A 5 -30.71 -16.40 10.75
C LYS A 5 -29.49 -17.27 10.49
N SER A 6 -29.74 -18.52 10.08
CA SER A 6 -28.69 -19.50 9.83
C SER A 6 -27.61 -18.84 8.98
N PHE A 7 -26.43 -18.68 9.57
CA PHE A 7 -25.27 -18.12 8.91
C PHE A 7 -25.04 -18.90 7.61
N ASN A 8 -25.04 -18.21 6.47
CA ASN A 8 -24.65 -18.82 5.21
C ASN A 8 -23.14 -18.68 5.08
N PRO A 9 -22.35 -19.76 5.14
CA PRO A 9 -20.90 -19.68 5.09
C PRO A 9 -20.39 -19.24 3.71
N ARG A 10 -21.20 -19.40 2.65
CA ARG A 10 -20.76 -19.13 1.29
C ARG A 10 -20.86 -17.66 0.91
N CYS A 11 -19.82 -17.11 0.29
CA CYS A 11 -19.90 -15.78 -0.32
C CYS A 11 -20.98 -15.73 -1.41
N ARG A 12 -21.67 -14.59 -1.54
CA ARG A 12 -22.74 -14.42 -2.53
C ARG A 12 -22.22 -14.16 -3.95
N TRP A 13 -21.01 -13.62 -4.07
CA TRP A 13 -20.43 -13.17 -5.35
C TRP A 13 -19.37 -14.12 -5.89
N CYS A 14 -18.77 -14.93 -5.03
CA CYS A 14 -17.79 -15.95 -5.41
C CYS A 14 -18.14 -17.28 -4.74
N LYS A 15 -17.34 -18.32 -5.03
CA LYS A 15 -17.57 -19.68 -4.53
C LYS A 15 -16.76 -20.01 -3.27
N VAL A 16 -16.25 -19.00 -2.55
CA VAL A 16 -15.48 -19.19 -1.31
C VAL A 16 -16.44 -19.37 -0.13
N ASP A 17 -16.13 -20.34 0.73
CA ASP A 17 -16.84 -20.66 1.97
C ASP A 17 -16.03 -20.18 3.18
N PHE A 18 -16.73 -19.79 4.25
CA PHE A 18 -16.14 -19.21 5.46
C PHE A 18 -16.73 -19.86 6.70
N ASP A 19 -15.89 -20.15 7.69
CA ASP A 19 -16.32 -20.68 8.99
C ASP A 19 -16.81 -19.55 9.91
N ASP A 20 -16.28 -18.33 9.76
CA ASP A 20 -16.61 -17.17 10.58
C ASP A 20 -17.35 -16.07 9.76
N PRO A 21 -18.42 -15.46 10.30
CA PRO A 21 -19.13 -14.37 9.63
C PRO A 21 -18.29 -13.11 9.41
N SER A 22 -17.35 -12.81 10.30
CA SER A 22 -16.47 -11.64 10.20
C SER A 22 -15.49 -11.79 9.06
N ASP A 23 -14.91 -12.98 8.87
CA ASP A 23 -14.01 -13.27 7.75
C ASP A 23 -14.73 -13.15 6.40
N LYS A 24 -15.98 -13.62 6.35
CA LYS A 24 -16.82 -13.47 5.17
C LYS A 24 -17.11 -12.00 4.85
N GLU A 25 -17.39 -11.19 5.87
CA GLU A 25 -17.58 -9.74 5.69
C GLU A 25 -16.30 -9.07 5.21
N LEU A 26 -15.16 -9.40 5.82
CA LEU A 26 -13.84 -8.90 5.44
C LEU A 26 -13.52 -9.21 3.98
N HIS A 27 -13.74 -10.46 3.55
CA HIS A 27 -13.61 -10.89 2.17
C HIS A 27 -14.54 -10.13 1.23
N SER A 28 -15.79 -9.93 1.64
CA SER A 28 -16.76 -9.17 0.85
C SER A 28 -16.28 -7.72 0.63
N LEU A 29 -15.73 -7.08 1.66
CA LEU A 29 -15.19 -5.72 1.58
C LEU A 29 -13.91 -5.64 0.75
N SER A 30 -13.00 -6.61 0.87
CA SER A 30 -11.68 -6.59 0.23
C SER A 30 -11.68 -7.08 -1.22
N VAL A 31 -12.61 -7.97 -1.60
CA VAL A 31 -12.65 -8.59 -2.94
C VAL A 31 -13.76 -8.03 -3.81
N HIS A 32 -14.97 -7.86 -3.26
CA HIS A 32 -16.16 -7.54 -4.05
C HIS A 32 -16.58 -6.08 -3.96
N HIS A 33 -16.43 -5.48 -2.78
CA HIS A 33 -16.81 -4.10 -2.50
C HIS A 33 -15.60 -3.20 -2.32
N ASN A 34 -14.46 -3.55 -2.92
CA ASN A 34 -13.21 -2.82 -2.75
C ASN A 34 -13.07 -1.58 -3.64
N LYS A 35 -14.05 -1.28 -4.50
CA LYS A 35 -13.97 -0.21 -5.50
C LYS A 35 -15.27 0.59 -5.62
N VAL A 36 -15.12 1.91 -5.73
CA VAL A 36 -16.18 2.85 -6.12
C VAL A 36 -15.90 3.33 -7.54
N LEU A 37 -16.79 2.96 -8.46
CA LEU A 37 -16.75 3.45 -9.84
C LEU A 37 -17.31 4.86 -9.91
N ASN A 38 -16.57 5.75 -10.59
CA ASN A 38 -16.93 7.13 -10.90
C ASN A 38 -17.44 7.87 -9.66
N ALA A 39 -16.60 7.89 -8.62
CA ALA A 39 -17.00 8.35 -7.29
C ALA A 39 -17.50 9.81 -7.29
N TYR A 40 -16.99 10.64 -8.21
CA TYR A 40 -17.25 12.08 -8.28
C TYR A 40 -18.20 12.50 -9.40
N ASN A 41 -18.76 11.55 -10.15
CA ASN A 41 -19.65 11.90 -11.25
C ASN A 41 -21.04 12.24 -10.71
N ASN A 42 -21.38 13.52 -10.80
CA ASN A 42 -22.62 14.14 -10.38
C ASN A 42 -23.56 14.34 -11.58
N GLU A 43 -23.89 13.26 -12.30
CA GLU A 43 -24.85 13.19 -13.43
C GLU A 43 -24.55 14.09 -14.65
N THR A 44 -23.68 15.09 -14.51
CA THR A 44 -23.16 15.90 -15.58
C THR A 44 -22.09 15.11 -16.30
N ASP A 45 -22.15 15.13 -17.63
CA ASP A 45 -21.36 14.35 -18.59
C ASP A 45 -19.85 14.69 -18.55
N THR A 46 -19.22 14.54 -17.38
CA THR A 46 -17.79 14.75 -17.21
C THR A 46 -17.06 13.49 -17.64
N GLU A 47 -16.17 13.62 -18.61
CA GLU A 47 -15.34 12.55 -19.19
C GLU A 47 -14.30 11.95 -18.21
N LEU A 48 -14.36 12.31 -16.92
CA LEU A 48 -13.40 11.91 -15.90
C LEU A 48 -13.91 10.74 -15.07
N ASP A 49 -13.41 9.55 -15.38
CA ASP A 49 -13.69 8.32 -14.64
C ASP A 49 -12.72 8.13 -13.47
N VAL A 50 -13.07 8.74 -12.33
CA VAL A 50 -12.28 8.61 -11.10
C VAL A 50 -12.76 7.42 -10.28
N ASN A 51 -11.87 6.44 -10.13
CA ASN A 51 -12.12 5.21 -9.39
C ASN A 51 -11.39 5.24 -8.04
N VAL A 52 -12.13 5.03 -6.95
CA VAL A 52 -11.56 5.01 -5.60
C VAL A 52 -11.59 3.59 -5.06
N PHE A 53 -10.45 3.10 -4.58
CA PHE A 53 -10.34 1.79 -3.96
C PHE A 53 -10.36 1.93 -2.43
N ARG A 54 -10.81 0.89 -1.73
CA ARG A 54 -10.68 0.81 -0.28
C ARG A 54 -9.20 0.77 0.10
N SER A 55 -8.85 1.45 1.19
CA SER A 55 -7.55 1.31 1.82
C SER A 55 -7.48 0.03 2.67
N ALA A 56 -6.31 -0.24 3.25
CA ALA A 56 -6.09 -1.41 4.11
C ALA A 56 -6.98 -1.44 5.36
N ASN A 57 -7.52 -0.29 5.80
CA ASN A 57 -8.47 -0.22 6.92
C ASN A 57 -9.93 -0.46 6.48
N TYR A 58 -10.14 -0.88 5.23
CA TYR A 58 -11.45 -1.13 4.61
C TYR A 58 -12.35 0.10 4.50
N ARG A 59 -11.81 1.33 4.56
CA ARG A 59 -12.57 2.56 4.30
C ARG A 59 -12.23 3.12 2.92
N PHE A 60 -13.19 3.80 2.32
CA PHE A 60 -12.93 4.70 1.19
C PHE A 60 -12.48 6.05 1.73
N HIS A 61 -11.44 6.61 1.13
CA HIS A 61 -10.91 7.92 1.49
C HIS A 61 -11.16 8.88 0.33
N CYS A 62 -11.63 10.09 0.64
CA CYS A 62 -11.84 11.10 -0.37
C CYS A 62 -10.48 11.53 -0.96
N ALA A 63 -10.38 11.46 -2.29
CA ALA A 63 -9.21 11.85 -3.05
C ALA A 63 -9.10 13.38 -3.26
N VAL A 64 -10.12 14.17 -2.91
CA VAL A 64 -10.10 15.64 -3.07
C VAL A 64 -9.15 16.27 -2.05
N GLU A 65 -8.33 17.20 -2.52
CA GLU A 65 -7.37 17.95 -1.70
C GLU A 65 -8.09 18.74 -0.60
N GLY A 66 -7.55 18.69 0.62
CA GLY A 66 -8.16 19.31 1.80
C GLY A 66 -9.36 18.56 2.40
N CYS A 67 -9.84 17.48 1.78
CA CYS A 67 -10.92 16.66 2.33
C CYS A 67 -10.42 15.42 3.06
N ASN A 68 -10.78 15.26 4.34
CA ASN A 68 -10.40 14.10 5.17
C ASN A 68 -11.55 13.11 5.41
N TYR A 69 -12.63 13.23 4.65
CA TYR A 69 -13.77 12.32 4.79
C TYR A 69 -13.38 10.88 4.45
N SER A 70 -13.86 9.93 5.26
CA SER A 70 -13.71 8.50 5.00
C SER A 70 -14.91 7.70 5.48
N GLU A 71 -15.31 6.69 4.71
CA GLU A 71 -16.52 5.91 4.97
C GLU A 71 -16.38 4.47 4.48
N ILE A 72 -16.99 3.53 5.19
CA ILE A 72 -17.06 2.11 4.82
C ILE A 72 -18.19 1.90 3.81
N ASP A 73 -19.33 2.56 3.97
CA ASP A 73 -20.45 2.41 3.05
C ASP A 73 -20.19 3.11 1.70
N GLN A 74 -20.33 2.36 0.62
CA GLN A 74 -20.09 2.85 -0.74
C GLN A 74 -21.08 3.96 -1.14
N ARG A 75 -22.34 3.86 -0.71
CA ARG A 75 -23.39 4.80 -1.12
C ARG A 75 -23.23 6.14 -0.41
N ALA A 76 -22.95 6.13 0.89
CA ALA A 76 -22.62 7.30 1.68
C ALA A 76 -21.36 8.00 1.16
N PHE A 77 -20.32 7.22 0.82
CA PHE A 77 -19.10 7.76 0.19
C PHE A 77 -19.39 8.45 -1.15
N LYS A 78 -20.14 7.80 -2.06
CA LYS A 78 -20.52 8.42 -3.34
C LYS A 78 -21.31 9.72 -3.16
N LYS A 79 -22.26 9.72 -2.23
CA LYS A 79 -23.05 10.93 -1.94
C LYS A 79 -22.15 12.07 -1.49
N HIS A 80 -21.22 11.80 -0.57
CA HIS A 80 -20.23 12.78 -0.14
C HIS A 80 -19.38 13.30 -1.31
N CYS A 81 -18.89 12.40 -2.17
CA CYS A 81 -18.04 12.77 -3.31
C CYS A 81 -18.76 13.68 -4.32
N ALA A 82 -20.08 13.53 -4.49
CA ALA A 82 -20.89 14.35 -5.39
C ALA A 82 -21.10 15.80 -4.90
N ASP A 83 -20.91 16.06 -3.61
CA ASP A 83 -21.10 17.37 -2.99
C ASP A 83 -19.86 18.29 -3.09
N HIS A 84 -18.76 17.81 -3.71
CA HIS A 84 -17.56 18.63 -3.87
C HIS A 84 -17.74 19.72 -4.94
N PRO A 85 -17.26 20.95 -4.69
CA PRO A 85 -17.29 22.01 -5.69
C PRO A 85 -16.33 21.70 -6.84
N GLN A 86 -16.73 22.08 -8.06
CA GLN A 86 -15.89 22.00 -9.26
C GLN A 86 -15.09 23.30 -9.43
N PRO A 87 -13.84 23.25 -9.96
CA PRO A 87 -13.13 22.06 -10.43
C PRO A 87 -12.53 21.22 -9.28
N LEU A 88 -12.53 19.90 -9.43
CA LEU A 88 -11.91 19.00 -8.45
C LEU A 88 -10.38 19.11 -8.50
N VAL A 89 -9.77 19.29 -7.32
CA VAL A 89 -8.33 19.17 -7.12
C VAL A 89 -8.06 17.92 -6.31
N PHE A 90 -7.24 17.00 -6.81
CA PHE A 90 -6.96 15.72 -6.17
C PHE A 90 -5.65 15.77 -5.37
N LYS A 91 -5.60 15.03 -4.26
CA LYS A 91 -4.39 14.81 -3.46
C LYS A 91 -3.27 14.22 -4.32
N PRO A 92 -1.99 14.56 -4.07
CA PRO A 92 -0.86 14.08 -4.86
C PRO A 92 -0.61 12.56 -4.76
N GLN A 93 -1.22 11.89 -3.79
CA GLN A 93 -1.09 10.44 -3.55
C GLN A 93 -1.90 9.57 -4.54
N VAL A 94 -2.19 10.07 -5.74
CA VAL A 94 -2.78 9.23 -6.79
C VAL A 94 -1.71 8.26 -7.28
N LEU A 95 -1.94 6.97 -7.06
CA LEU A 95 -0.98 5.91 -7.36
C LEU A 95 -0.73 5.73 -8.86
N SER A 96 -1.73 6.02 -9.70
CA SER A 96 -1.55 6.07 -11.15
C SER A 96 -2.66 6.86 -11.82
N ALA A 97 -2.28 7.75 -12.72
CA ALA A 97 -3.15 8.23 -13.79
C ALA A 97 -2.83 7.38 -15.03
N ALA A 98 -3.71 6.45 -15.38
CA ALA A 98 -3.62 5.69 -16.61
C ALA A 98 -4.58 6.31 -17.63
N ILE A 99 -4.08 6.69 -18.80
CA ILE A 99 -4.95 7.04 -19.92
C ILE A 99 -5.38 5.71 -20.55
N GLU A 100 -6.62 5.31 -20.32
CA GLU A 100 -7.20 4.13 -20.96
C GLU A 100 -8.03 4.59 -22.17
N LEU A 101 -7.83 3.92 -23.30
CA LEU A 101 -8.68 4.10 -24.47
C LEU A 101 -9.90 3.20 -24.30
N ASN A 102 -11.10 3.81 -24.29
CA ASN A 102 -12.33 3.04 -24.37
C ASN A 102 -12.38 2.31 -25.72
N PRO A 103 -12.96 1.11 -25.84
CA PRO A 103 -13.26 0.49 -27.13
C PRO A 103 -14.03 1.39 -28.12
N THR A 104 -14.69 2.46 -27.68
CA THR A 104 -15.28 3.49 -28.54
C THR A 104 -14.30 4.52 -29.10
N GLY A 105 -13.01 4.46 -28.73
CA GLY A 105 -11.97 5.40 -29.16
C GLY A 105 -11.88 6.68 -28.32
N HIS A 106 -12.72 6.83 -27.29
CA HIS A 106 -12.63 7.95 -26.36
C HIS A 106 -11.52 7.68 -25.34
N SER A 107 -10.54 8.58 -25.26
CA SER A 107 -9.53 8.57 -24.20
C SER A 107 -10.17 9.08 -22.92
N PHE A 108 -10.17 8.27 -21.86
CA PHE A 108 -10.53 8.74 -20.53
C PHE A 108 -9.30 8.61 -19.63
N VAL A 109 -9.13 9.60 -18.75
CA VAL A 109 -8.07 9.56 -17.74
C VAL A 109 -8.64 8.81 -16.54
N LYS A 110 -8.13 7.60 -16.33
CA LYS A 110 -8.49 6.78 -15.18
C LYS A 110 -7.55 7.12 -14.04
N TYR A 111 -8.11 7.76 -13.02
CA TYR A 111 -7.42 7.98 -11.77
C TYR A 111 -7.69 6.81 -10.83
N GLN A 112 -6.62 6.17 -10.36
CA GLN A 112 -6.68 5.17 -9.31
C GLN A 112 -6.10 5.74 -8.03
N TYR A 113 -6.99 5.95 -7.05
CA TYR A 113 -6.60 6.37 -5.71
C TYR A 113 -6.74 5.20 -4.74
N GLN A 114 -5.63 4.87 -4.08
CA GLN A 114 -5.59 3.95 -2.95
C GLN A 114 -4.73 4.62 -1.87
N CYS A 115 -5.34 4.83 -0.70
CA CYS A 115 -4.66 5.46 0.41
C CYS A 115 -3.85 4.37 1.13
N GLU A 116 -2.54 4.38 0.93
CA GLU A 116 -1.60 3.68 1.81
C GLU A 116 -1.49 4.51 3.08
N LEU A 117 -2.38 4.26 4.04
CA LEU A 117 -2.07 4.66 5.41
C LEU A 117 -0.90 3.77 5.83
N ALA A 118 0.29 4.36 5.92
CA ALA A 118 1.39 3.75 6.65
C ALA A 118 0.83 3.43 8.03
N LEU A 119 0.53 2.16 8.29
CA LEU A 119 0.23 1.72 9.63
C LEU A 119 1.42 2.19 10.46
N PRO A 120 1.22 3.01 11.51
CA PRO A 120 2.33 3.39 12.36
C PRO A 120 2.96 2.07 12.77
N GLU A 121 4.21 1.84 12.34
CA GLU A 121 4.94 0.64 12.68
C GLU A 121 4.83 0.55 14.18
N ALA A 122 4.01 -0.40 14.66
CA ALA A 122 3.79 -0.57 16.07
C ALA A 122 5.18 -0.91 16.59
N SER A 123 5.83 0.08 17.18
CA SER A 123 7.16 -0.05 17.73
C SER A 123 7.06 -1.21 18.70
N SER A 124 7.58 -2.35 18.26
CA SER A 124 7.67 -3.58 19.04
C SER A 124 8.77 -3.36 20.08
N GLN A 125 8.60 -2.34 20.93
CA GLN A 125 9.18 -2.30 22.24
C GLN A 125 8.34 -3.22 23.11
N ARG A 126 8.47 -4.53 22.87
CA ARG A 126 8.35 -5.49 23.97
C ARG A 126 9.47 -5.14 24.94
N SER A 127 9.16 -4.26 25.88
CA SER A 127 9.91 -4.13 27.12
C SER A 127 9.83 -5.50 27.78
N SER A 128 10.95 -6.22 27.72
CA SER A 128 11.20 -7.39 28.55
C SER A 128 11.15 -6.92 30.00
N VAL A 129 9.97 -6.95 30.62
CA VAL A 129 9.83 -6.87 32.06
C VAL A 129 10.28 -8.23 32.59
N GLU A 130 11.58 -8.30 32.87
CA GLU A 130 12.23 -9.36 33.61
C GLU A 130 11.59 -9.40 35.01
N THR A 131 10.64 -10.30 35.20
CA THR A 131 10.01 -10.53 36.49
C THR A 131 10.97 -11.37 37.31
N THR A 132 11.83 -10.70 38.06
CA THR A 132 12.65 -11.32 39.10
C THR A 132 11.72 -11.71 40.26
N SER A 133 11.28 -12.96 40.25
CA SER A 133 10.66 -13.62 41.40
C SER A 133 11.71 -13.79 42.48
N LYS A 134 11.64 -12.97 43.53
CA LYS A 134 12.32 -13.22 44.80
C LYS A 134 11.50 -14.21 45.63
N ASP A 135 12.26 -15.14 46.19
CA ASP A 135 11.89 -16.16 47.14
C ASP A 135 11.21 -15.59 48.40
N ASP A 136 10.20 -16.30 48.90
CA ASP A 136 9.88 -16.32 50.34
C ASP A 136 9.44 -17.74 50.74
N ASP A 137 10.44 -18.43 51.29
CA ASP A 137 10.47 -19.41 52.36
C ASP A 137 9.13 -19.85 53.02
N SER A 138 8.82 -21.15 52.94
CA SER A 138 8.25 -21.88 54.09
C SER A 138 8.37 -23.40 53.96
N GLU A 139 9.14 -23.95 54.90
CA GLU A 139 9.37 -25.35 55.24
C GLU A 139 8.15 -26.29 55.21
N LYS A 140 8.32 -27.48 54.61
CA LYS A 140 8.27 -28.76 55.34
C LYS A 140 8.67 -29.95 54.46
N ALA A 141 9.72 -30.66 54.86
CA ALA A 141 10.10 -32.00 54.40
C ALA A 141 9.50 -33.08 55.36
N PRO A 142 9.79 -34.41 55.24
CA PRO A 142 10.53 -35.21 54.24
C PRO A 142 9.77 -36.56 53.93
N PRO A 143 10.39 -37.72 53.53
CA PRO A 143 11.75 -38.02 53.02
C PRO A 143 11.84 -38.98 51.80
N ASN A 144 13.07 -39.06 51.26
CA ASN A 144 13.76 -40.23 50.68
C ASN A 144 13.26 -40.86 49.37
N THR A 145 14.12 -40.85 48.33
CA THR A 145 14.97 -42.03 48.06
C THR A 145 16.18 -41.71 47.16
N SER A 146 17.29 -42.35 47.53
CA SER A 146 18.63 -42.44 46.95
C SER A 146 18.68 -43.04 45.54
N HIS A 147 19.66 -42.63 44.69
CA HIS A 147 20.41 -43.38 43.64
C HIS A 147 21.17 -42.32 42.82
N LYS A 148 22.48 -42.02 43.01
CA LYS A 148 23.75 -42.76 42.79
C LYS A 148 23.98 -43.25 41.35
N SER A 149 24.92 -42.59 40.65
CA SER A 149 26.02 -43.09 39.76
C SER A 149 26.23 -42.17 38.55
N SER A 150 27.38 -41.47 38.46
CA SER A 150 28.61 -41.82 37.68
C SER A 150 28.76 -40.80 36.53
N GLU A 151 29.67 -39.81 36.61
CA GLU A 151 31.04 -39.86 36.04
C GLU A 151 31.13 -40.51 34.65
N GLU A 152 31.30 -39.69 33.61
CA GLU A 152 32.40 -39.83 32.64
C GLU A 152 32.50 -38.61 31.71
N THR A 153 33.70 -38.03 31.68
CA THR A 153 34.20 -37.06 30.71
C THR A 153 35.06 -37.83 29.72
N PRO A 154 35.02 -37.50 28.41
CA PRO A 154 36.29 -37.23 27.71
C PRO A 154 36.14 -36.08 26.70
N SER A 155 37.05 -35.11 26.70
CA SER A 155 38.33 -35.10 25.97
C SER A 155 38.23 -34.39 24.63
N VAL A 156 38.69 -33.14 24.65
CA VAL A 156 39.56 -32.45 23.69
C VAL A 156 39.83 -33.19 22.37
N HIS A 157 39.43 -32.57 21.25
CA HIS A 157 40.24 -32.59 20.03
C HIS A 157 40.12 -31.26 19.28
N GLU A 158 41.13 -30.44 19.50
CA GLU A 158 41.49 -29.26 18.72
C GLU A 158 42.15 -29.74 17.43
N SER A 159 41.67 -29.30 16.26
CA SER A 159 42.32 -29.51 14.96
C SER A 159 41.86 -28.45 13.95
N ALA A 160 42.64 -27.38 13.87
CA ALA A 160 42.94 -26.65 12.64
C ALA A 160 44.49 -26.72 12.47
N PRO A 161 45.14 -26.38 11.35
CA PRO A 161 44.64 -25.77 10.11
C PRO A 161 45.13 -26.49 8.82
N THR A 162 44.54 -26.20 7.66
CA THR A 162 45.28 -26.38 6.39
C THR A 162 44.83 -25.36 5.34
N GLU A 163 45.71 -24.39 5.13
CA GLU A 163 45.80 -23.50 3.99
C GLU A 163 46.33 -24.26 2.77
N PRO A 164 45.82 -23.99 1.55
CA PRO A 164 46.69 -24.08 0.38
C PRO A 164 46.63 -22.80 -0.47
N GLU A 165 47.78 -22.13 -0.47
CA GLU A 165 48.59 -21.89 -1.68
C GLU A 165 47.93 -21.18 -2.87
N ARG A 166 48.09 -19.86 -2.82
CA ARG A 166 48.43 -18.92 -3.90
C ARG A 166 48.98 -19.57 -5.19
N VAL A 167 48.22 -19.51 -6.28
CA VAL A 167 48.79 -19.58 -7.65
C VAL A 167 48.42 -18.31 -8.40
N ALA A 168 49.47 -17.58 -8.77
CA ALA A 168 49.41 -16.44 -9.68
C ALA A 168 49.36 -16.96 -11.13
N ALA A 169 48.46 -16.41 -11.95
CA ALA A 169 48.61 -16.42 -13.40
C ALA A 169 47.92 -15.21 -14.01
N SER A 170 48.76 -14.28 -14.46
CA SER A 170 48.44 -13.13 -15.29
C SER A 170 48.04 -13.62 -16.69
N VAL A 171 46.91 -13.16 -17.23
CA VAL A 171 46.71 -13.05 -18.69
C VAL A 171 45.94 -11.78 -19.00
N THR A 172 46.68 -10.83 -19.57
CA THR A 172 46.20 -9.63 -20.24
C THR A 172 45.81 -10.01 -21.67
N ILE A 173 44.53 -9.90 -22.07
CA ILE A 173 44.20 -9.70 -23.49
C ILE A 173 43.06 -8.67 -23.63
N ASN A 174 43.48 -7.55 -24.19
CA ASN A 174 42.76 -6.44 -24.76
C ASN A 174 41.88 -6.91 -25.93
N THR A 175 40.76 -6.20 -26.21
CA THR A 175 40.25 -5.80 -27.56
C THR A 175 38.72 -5.79 -27.62
N SER A 176 38.16 -4.58 -27.52
CA SER A 176 36.92 -4.15 -28.17
C SER A 176 37.26 -3.79 -29.64
N PRO A 177 36.39 -3.94 -30.66
CA PRO A 177 35.33 -2.94 -30.87
C PRO A 177 34.03 -3.37 -31.60
N GLN A 178 32.99 -2.60 -31.30
CA GLN A 178 31.88 -2.09 -32.14
C GLN A 178 30.71 -2.96 -32.63
N PRO A 179 29.51 -2.31 -32.81
CA PRO A 179 28.23 -2.96 -33.00
C PRO A 179 27.79 -3.03 -34.47
N GLU A 180 27.15 -4.14 -34.85
CA GLU A 180 26.39 -4.23 -36.09
C GLU A 180 24.99 -3.64 -35.90
N GLN A 181 24.69 -2.63 -36.72
CA GLN A 181 23.36 -2.07 -36.92
C GLN A 181 22.66 -2.91 -37.98
N THR A 182 21.44 -3.38 -37.68
CA THR A 182 20.53 -3.95 -38.69
C THR A 182 19.29 -3.06 -38.80
N PRO A 183 18.89 -2.63 -40.00
CA PRO A 183 17.84 -1.63 -40.20
C PRO A 183 16.42 -2.18 -40.09
N THR A 184 15.57 -1.38 -39.45
CA THR A 184 14.11 -1.45 -39.35
C THR A 184 13.43 -1.20 -40.71
N PRO A 185 12.49 -2.05 -41.16
CA PRO A 185 11.55 -1.70 -42.23
C PRO A 185 10.32 -0.95 -41.69
N ALA A 186 9.92 0.07 -42.45
CA ALA A 186 8.82 1.00 -42.19
C ALA A 186 7.42 0.34 -42.27
N PRO A 187 6.43 0.76 -41.45
CA PRO A 187 5.05 0.34 -41.63
C PRO A 187 4.33 1.21 -42.69
N GLU A 188 3.80 0.49 -43.68
CA GLU A 188 2.99 0.97 -44.78
C GLU A 188 1.60 1.44 -44.29
N ALA A 189 1.16 2.59 -44.81
CA ALA A 189 -0.09 3.25 -44.46
C ALA A 189 -1.29 2.52 -45.07
N ALA A 190 -2.20 2.03 -44.23
CA ALA A 190 -3.53 1.58 -44.64
C ALA A 190 -4.60 2.57 -44.13
N SER A 191 -5.09 3.40 -45.06
CA SER A 191 -6.31 4.20 -44.89
C SER A 191 -7.52 3.30 -44.75
N ILE A 192 -8.19 3.34 -43.59
CA ILE A 192 -9.50 2.70 -43.40
C ILE A 192 -10.56 3.80 -43.44
N THR A 193 -11.32 3.81 -44.53
CA THR A 193 -12.54 4.60 -44.70
C THR A 193 -13.66 3.99 -43.86
N ILE A 194 -14.15 4.72 -42.85
CA ILE A 194 -15.30 4.32 -42.04
C ILE A 194 -16.53 5.12 -42.46
N THR A 195 -17.49 4.46 -43.09
CA THR A 195 -18.87 4.95 -43.31
C THR A 195 -19.73 4.72 -42.05
N PRO A 196 -20.46 5.72 -41.53
CA PRO A 196 -21.38 5.50 -40.41
C PRO A 196 -22.76 4.99 -40.89
N ALA A 197 -23.11 3.78 -40.46
CA ALA A 197 -24.46 3.24 -40.58
C ALA A 197 -25.36 3.81 -39.46
N ARG A 198 -26.32 4.63 -39.89
CA ARG A 198 -27.42 5.19 -39.11
C ARG A 198 -28.36 4.07 -38.66
N SER A 199 -28.43 3.79 -37.35
CA SER A 199 -29.47 2.93 -36.80
C SER A 199 -30.32 3.69 -35.78
N THR A 200 -31.58 3.85 -36.15
CA THR A 200 -32.65 4.43 -35.35
C THR A 200 -33.41 3.28 -34.70
N ALA A 201 -33.47 3.23 -33.38
CA ALA A 201 -34.39 2.34 -32.68
C ALA A 201 -34.86 3.01 -31.39
N ALA A 202 -36.01 3.68 -31.52
CA ALA A 202 -36.82 4.16 -30.43
C ALA A 202 -37.26 2.99 -29.54
N ARG A 203 -37.11 3.12 -28.21
CA ARG A 203 -37.76 2.21 -27.27
C ARG A 203 -38.47 2.95 -26.14
N SER A 204 -39.73 3.21 -26.44
CA SER A 204 -40.92 3.28 -25.57
C SER A 204 -40.68 3.18 -24.06
N ARG A 205 -40.84 4.30 -23.37
CA ARG A 205 -40.99 4.40 -21.90
C ARG A 205 -42.36 3.90 -21.48
N LYS A 206 -42.43 2.84 -20.67
CA LYS A 206 -43.66 2.42 -19.99
C LYS A 206 -43.68 3.07 -18.60
N SER A 207 -44.52 4.08 -18.47
CA SER A 207 -44.78 4.83 -17.23
C SER A 207 -45.65 3.98 -16.30
N THR A 208 -45.10 3.60 -15.14
CA THR A 208 -45.86 2.97 -14.06
C THR A 208 -46.12 4.01 -12.99
N LYS A 209 -47.39 4.42 -12.87
CA LYS A 209 -47.91 5.28 -11.80
C LYS A 209 -47.77 4.55 -10.47
N GLN A 210 -47.13 5.17 -9.47
CA GLN A 210 -47.29 4.80 -8.07
C GLN A 210 -48.10 5.87 -7.32
N PRO A 211 -48.93 5.46 -6.35
CA PRO A 211 -49.88 6.34 -5.68
C PRO A 211 -49.24 7.12 -4.53
N ALA A 212 -49.77 8.34 -4.35
CA ALA A 212 -49.44 9.25 -3.27
C ALA A 212 -49.95 8.73 -1.92
N THR A 213 -49.05 8.62 -0.94
CA THR A 213 -49.42 8.54 0.48
C THR A 213 -48.99 9.83 1.19
N LYS A 214 -50.01 10.54 1.70
CA LYS A 214 -49.90 11.68 2.61
C LYS A 214 -49.68 11.19 4.04
N ALA A 215 -48.70 11.73 4.74
CA ALA A 215 -48.66 11.91 6.19
C ALA A 215 -47.55 12.95 6.48
N SER A 216 -47.86 14.19 6.85
CA SER A 216 -48.38 14.67 8.15
C SER A 216 -47.29 14.79 9.22
N VAL A 217 -46.80 16.03 9.36
CA VAL A 217 -46.47 16.78 10.59
C VAL A 217 -45.59 16.09 11.64
N GLU A 218 -44.39 16.64 11.88
CA GLU A 218 -44.09 17.36 13.13
C GLU A 218 -42.74 18.07 13.07
N ALA A 219 -42.77 19.35 13.46
CA ALA A 219 -41.63 20.23 13.55
C ALA A 219 -40.97 20.05 14.91
N HIS A 220 -39.67 19.73 14.92
CA HIS A 220 -38.82 19.91 16.10
C HIS A 220 -37.70 20.89 15.80
N THR A 221 -37.97 22.14 16.12
CA THR A 221 -37.02 23.22 16.33
C THR A 221 -36.38 23.02 17.70
N MET A 222 -35.09 22.60 17.79
CA MET A 222 -34.28 22.82 19.00
C MET A 222 -32.78 22.95 18.68
N MET A 223 -32.23 24.08 19.14
CA MET A 223 -30.87 24.26 19.69
C MET A 223 -29.67 24.21 18.73
N ARG A 224 -29.43 25.39 18.14
CA ARG A 224 -28.15 25.87 17.63
C ARG A 224 -27.13 25.99 18.79
N ARG A 225 -26.22 25.02 18.93
CA ARG A 225 -25.02 25.15 19.78
C ARG A 225 -23.87 25.68 18.95
N SER A 226 -23.52 26.94 19.18
CA SER A 226 -22.26 27.54 18.76
C SER A 226 -21.14 26.91 19.59
N SER A 227 -20.36 26.02 18.97
CA SER A 227 -19.11 25.54 19.56
C SER A 227 -17.97 26.37 19.00
N THR A 228 -17.54 27.36 19.77
CA THR A 228 -16.33 28.14 19.54
C THR A 228 -15.14 27.24 19.89
N THR A 229 -14.55 26.58 18.89
CA THR A 229 -13.32 25.81 19.09
C THR A 229 -12.17 26.79 19.28
N MET A 230 -11.65 26.87 20.51
CA MET A 230 -10.41 27.58 20.79
C MET A 230 -9.26 26.80 20.18
N THR A 231 -8.63 27.38 19.16
CA THR A 231 -7.36 26.92 18.60
C THR A 231 -6.27 27.12 19.66
N PRO A 232 -5.55 26.07 20.11
CA PRO A 232 -4.40 26.24 20.98
C PRO A 232 -3.31 27.02 20.25
N GLN A 233 -2.97 28.19 20.78
CA GLN A 233 -1.87 29.01 20.29
C GLN A 233 -0.57 28.28 20.62
N LEU A 234 0.06 27.69 19.61
CA LEU A 234 1.37 27.07 19.76
C LEU A 234 2.40 28.14 20.18
N PRO A 235 3.31 27.83 21.12
CA PRO A 235 4.33 28.76 21.57
C PRO A 235 5.23 29.14 20.40
N VAL A 236 5.32 30.45 20.15
CA VAL A 236 6.28 31.05 19.22
C VAL A 236 7.69 30.71 19.72
N THR A 237 8.30 29.71 19.09
CA THR A 237 9.69 29.35 19.35
C THR A 237 10.59 30.47 18.85
N PRO A 238 11.62 30.85 19.63
CA PRO A 238 12.54 31.90 19.26
C PRO A 238 13.31 31.49 18.00
N GLN A 239 13.32 32.39 17.00
CA GLN A 239 14.05 32.20 15.76
C GLN A 239 15.55 32.07 16.05
N LEU A 240 16.00 30.82 16.16
CA LEU A 240 17.40 30.46 16.18
C LEU A 240 17.97 30.63 14.78
N LYS A 241 18.95 31.54 14.68
CA LYS A 241 19.73 31.85 13.49
C LYS A 241 20.30 30.57 12.85
N ARG A 242 19.68 30.19 11.73
CA ARG A 242 20.17 29.45 10.55
C ARG A 242 21.42 28.59 10.78
N LYS A 243 21.15 27.30 11.01
CA LYS A 243 22.04 26.16 10.72
C LYS A 243 21.23 25.08 9.96
N ALA A 244 20.45 25.52 8.97
CA ALA A 244 19.34 24.76 8.38
C ALA A 244 19.74 23.84 7.22
N GLU A 245 20.87 24.08 6.56
CA GLU A 245 21.21 23.36 5.31
C GLU A 245 21.64 21.91 5.56
N ASN A 246 22.29 21.61 6.69
CA ASN A 246 22.65 20.22 7.02
C ASN A 246 21.43 19.34 7.29
N SER A 247 20.32 19.93 7.72
CA SER A 247 19.09 19.19 8.02
C SER A 247 18.42 18.62 6.77
N GLU A 248 18.51 19.32 5.63
CA GLU A 248 17.88 18.91 4.38
C GLU A 248 18.61 17.70 3.75
N ILE A 249 19.95 17.74 3.75
CA ILE A 249 20.77 16.63 3.25
C ILE A 249 20.54 15.36 4.07
N ASP A 250 20.43 15.49 5.40
CA ASP A 250 20.14 14.36 6.28
C ASP A 250 18.74 13.77 6.03
N GLU A 251 17.74 14.61 5.76
CA GLU A 251 16.39 14.18 5.39
C GLU A 251 16.36 13.45 4.04
N MET A 252 17.13 13.93 3.05
CA MET A 252 17.30 13.26 1.76
C MET A 252 17.96 11.88 1.92
N LYS A 253 19.03 11.77 2.73
CA LYS A 253 19.69 10.49 3.03
C LYS A 253 18.74 9.52 3.73
N ALA A 254 17.95 10.00 4.69
CA ALA A 254 16.95 9.18 5.39
C ALA A 254 15.89 8.64 4.42
N THR A 255 15.35 9.51 3.56
CA THR A 255 14.37 9.12 2.53
C THR A 255 14.94 8.09 1.56
N LEU A 256 16.19 8.28 1.13
CA LEU A 256 16.86 7.37 0.22
C LEU A 256 17.10 5.98 0.85
N ARG A 257 17.49 5.92 2.12
CA ARG A 257 17.64 4.66 2.87
C ARG A 257 16.31 3.92 2.97
N ALA A 258 15.24 4.61 3.35
CA ALA A 258 13.90 4.00 3.47
C ALA A 258 13.44 3.42 2.13
N LYS A 259 13.63 4.15 1.02
CA LYS A 259 13.26 3.68 -0.32
C LYS A 259 14.10 2.48 -0.77
N TYR A 260 15.41 2.49 -0.51
CA TYR A 260 16.28 1.37 -0.81
C TYR A 260 15.87 0.11 -0.04
N GLN A 261 15.59 0.24 1.26
CA GLN A 261 15.11 -0.88 2.10
C GLN A 261 13.78 -1.44 1.60
N LYS A 262 12.82 -0.58 1.26
CA LYS A 262 11.51 -0.99 0.69
C LYS A 262 11.71 -1.80 -0.58
N ASN A 263 12.50 -1.30 -1.54
CA ASN A 263 12.72 -1.96 -2.81
C ASN A 263 13.48 -3.30 -2.66
N LEU A 264 14.47 -3.35 -1.76
CA LEU A 264 15.23 -4.58 -1.49
C LEU A 264 14.32 -5.67 -0.88
N PHE A 265 13.43 -5.27 0.02
CA PHE A 265 12.44 -6.16 0.61
C PHE A 265 11.46 -6.67 -0.44
N GLU A 266 10.88 -5.78 -1.25
CA GLU A 266 9.93 -6.13 -2.31
C GLU A 266 10.54 -7.11 -3.33
N GLU A 267 11.79 -6.88 -3.77
CA GLU A 267 12.50 -7.80 -4.65
C GLU A 267 12.72 -9.18 -4.01
N THR A 268 13.03 -9.20 -2.72
CA THR A 268 13.24 -10.44 -1.99
C THR A 268 11.94 -11.22 -1.83
N MET A 269 10.84 -10.54 -1.53
CA MET A 269 9.50 -11.16 -1.46
C MET A 269 9.08 -11.72 -2.82
N MET A 270 9.31 -10.98 -3.89
CA MET A 270 8.99 -11.41 -5.26
C MET A 270 9.76 -12.67 -5.66
N ALA A 271 11.06 -12.73 -5.35
CA ALA A 271 11.89 -13.91 -5.63
C ALA A 271 11.49 -15.14 -4.80
N MET A 272 10.91 -14.95 -3.60
CA MET A 272 10.43 -16.05 -2.76
C MET A 272 9.04 -16.55 -3.17
N GLU A 273 8.20 -15.69 -3.74
CA GLU A 273 6.83 -16.04 -4.16
C GLU A 273 6.81 -16.89 -5.43
N ASP A 274 7.74 -16.66 -6.35
CA ASP A 274 7.85 -17.43 -7.59
C ASP A 274 8.80 -18.63 -7.43
N LEU A 275 8.21 -19.83 -7.35
CA LEU A 275 8.93 -21.10 -7.27
C LEU A 275 9.83 -21.39 -8.48
N ASN A 276 9.62 -20.68 -9.60
CA ASN A 276 10.43 -20.80 -10.80
C ASN A 276 11.32 -19.57 -11.04
N ALA A 277 11.45 -18.68 -10.06
CA ALA A 277 12.29 -17.49 -10.19
C ALA A 277 13.75 -17.88 -10.46
N ASP A 278 14.38 -17.18 -11.40
CA ASP A 278 15.82 -17.20 -11.59
C ASP A 278 16.49 -16.41 -10.46
N LEU A 279 16.98 -17.13 -9.44
CA LEU A 279 17.63 -16.55 -8.28
C LEU A 279 18.89 -15.76 -8.64
N ASP A 280 19.60 -16.16 -9.70
CA ASP A 280 20.81 -15.46 -10.16
C ASP A 280 20.45 -14.08 -10.74
N GLU A 281 19.33 -13.97 -11.47
CA GLU A 281 18.86 -12.67 -11.98
C GLU A 281 18.34 -11.78 -10.85
N SER A 282 17.63 -12.34 -9.86
CA SER A 282 17.24 -11.61 -8.64
C SER A 282 18.48 -11.05 -7.92
N ASP A 283 19.54 -11.85 -7.75
CA ASP A 283 20.76 -11.42 -7.08
C ASP A 283 21.48 -10.32 -7.87
N ARG A 284 21.57 -10.43 -9.20
CA ARG A 284 22.09 -9.35 -10.06
C ARG A 284 21.27 -8.07 -9.96
N LYS A 285 19.95 -8.17 -9.83
CA LYS A 285 19.07 -7.02 -9.65
C LYS A 285 19.29 -6.35 -8.29
N LYS A 286 19.42 -7.13 -7.21
CA LYS A 286 19.78 -6.62 -5.88
C LYS A 286 21.16 -5.96 -5.85
N GLU A 287 22.14 -6.54 -6.54
CA GLU A 287 23.49 -5.96 -6.65
C GLU A 287 23.45 -4.61 -7.39
N ARG A 288 22.73 -4.52 -8.53
CA ARG A 288 22.54 -3.26 -9.25
C ARG A 288 21.87 -2.19 -8.39
N MET A 289 20.82 -2.54 -7.64
CA MET A 289 20.17 -1.62 -6.70
C MET A 289 21.13 -1.13 -5.60
N THR A 290 21.92 -2.05 -5.04
CA THR A 290 22.93 -1.73 -4.00
C THR A 290 23.98 -0.78 -4.54
N ALA A 291 24.49 -1.02 -5.76
CA ALA A 291 25.48 -0.16 -6.40
C ALA A 291 24.93 1.26 -6.65
N TYR A 292 23.69 1.36 -7.12
CA TYR A 292 23.01 2.64 -7.35
C TYR A 292 22.79 3.41 -6.04
N PHE A 293 22.35 2.72 -4.99
CA PHE A 293 22.16 3.30 -3.66
C PHE A 293 23.48 3.85 -3.09
N LYS A 294 24.56 3.07 -3.12
CA LYS A 294 25.89 3.51 -2.67
C LYS A 294 26.36 4.75 -3.41
N LYS A 295 26.22 4.77 -4.75
CA LYS A 295 26.58 5.93 -5.57
C LYS A 295 25.76 7.18 -5.19
N SER A 296 24.47 6.99 -4.90
CA SER A 296 23.57 8.09 -4.52
C SER A 296 23.88 8.65 -3.13
N MET A 297 24.22 7.78 -2.16
CA MET A 297 24.69 8.20 -0.84
C MET A 297 26.00 8.99 -0.94
N ASP A 298 26.98 8.53 -1.72
CA ASP A 298 28.26 9.21 -1.93
C ASP A 298 28.07 10.62 -2.55
N MET A 299 27.11 10.80 -3.46
CA MET A 299 26.77 12.13 -3.99
C MET A 299 26.18 13.05 -2.91
N LEU A 300 25.34 12.54 -2.01
CA LEU A 300 24.76 13.31 -0.92
C LEU A 300 25.79 13.63 0.18
N ASP A 301 26.76 12.75 0.41
CA ASP A 301 27.88 13.01 1.33
C ASP A 301 28.76 14.15 0.79
N LYS A 302 29.13 14.11 -0.50
CA LYS A 302 29.90 15.17 -1.16
C LYS A 302 29.24 16.54 -1.16
N LEU A 303 27.90 16.58 -1.20
CA LEU A 303 27.14 17.83 -1.09
C LEU A 303 27.19 18.40 0.34
N GLY A 304 27.28 17.54 1.35
CA GLY A 304 27.36 17.95 2.75
C GLY A 304 28.73 18.48 3.17
N ASP A 305 29.80 17.99 2.55
CA ASP A 305 31.19 18.39 2.86
C ASP A 305 31.62 19.71 2.18
N GLY A 306 30.83 20.21 1.23
CA GLY A 306 31.14 21.40 0.43
C GLY A 306 30.67 22.74 0.99
N ILE A 307 30.05 22.74 2.19
CA ILE A 307 29.48 23.91 2.87
C ILE A 307 30.18 24.11 4.22
#